data_AF-A0A2D6XDR0-F1
#
_entry.id   AF-A0A2D6XDR0-F1
#
_cell.length_a   1.000
_cell.length_b   1.000
_cell.length_c   1.000
_cell.angle_alpha   90.00
_cell.angle_beta   90.00
_cell.angle_gamma   90.00
#
_symmetry.space_group_name_H-M   'P 1'
#
loop_
_entity.id
_entity.type
_entity.pdbx_description
1 polymer ?
#
loop_
_entity_poly.entity_id
_entity_poly.type
_entity_poly.pdbx_seq_one_letter_code
_entity_poly.pdbx_strand_id
1 'polypeptide(L)'
;MIMREKATNLKLGAIYINNANQQPERLVHIVPCEGAWLETYDGIGYGDTVNFEDVHYANADEVQDYLEDVESYSNSTLIKD
;
A
#
# COMPACT_ATOMS: atom_id res chain seq x y z
N MET A 1 7.46 27.58 -5.59
CA MET A 1 6.72 26.39 -6.07
C MET A 1 7.72 25.28 -6.33
N ILE A 2 8.02 24.48 -5.32
CA ILE A 2 8.90 23.30 -5.43
C ILE A 2 8.18 22.16 -4.72
N MET A 3 7.36 21.41 -5.45
CA MET A 3 6.96 20.04 -5.09
C MET A 3 7.74 19.09 -6.01
N ARG A 4 9.07 19.10 -5.92
CA ARG A 4 9.97 18.30 -6.77
C ARG A 4 10.91 17.38 -5.98
N GLU A 5 10.72 17.21 -4.68
CA GLU A 5 11.67 16.43 -3.83
C GLU A 5 11.11 15.13 -3.24
N LYS A 6 9.89 14.71 -3.58
CA LYS A 6 9.40 13.35 -3.29
C LYS A 6 9.05 12.61 -4.58
N ALA A 7 9.99 12.53 -5.52
CA ALA A 7 10.05 11.37 -6.41
C ALA A 7 10.69 10.23 -5.60
N THR A 8 9.93 9.69 -4.64
CA THR A 8 10.31 8.46 -3.95
C THR A 8 10.53 7.40 -5.02
N ASN A 9 11.63 6.64 -4.93
CA ASN A 9 11.86 5.47 -5.79
C ASN A 9 10.84 4.38 -5.42
N LEU A 10 9.56 4.65 -5.67
CA LEU A 10 8.45 3.76 -5.41
C LEU A 10 8.66 2.47 -6.19
N LYS A 11 8.51 1.34 -5.52
CA LYS A 11 8.70 0.02 -6.10
C LYS A 11 7.35 -0.69 -6.11
N LEU A 12 6.87 -1.01 -7.30
CA LEU A 12 5.65 -1.82 -7.44
C LEU A 12 5.81 -3.12 -6.64
N GLY A 13 4.74 -3.49 -5.93
CA GLY A 13 4.69 -4.65 -5.05
C GLY A 13 5.29 -4.45 -3.66
N ALA A 14 5.98 -3.33 -3.39
CA ALA A 14 6.45 -3.03 -2.04
C ALA A 14 5.31 -2.52 -1.15
N ILE A 15 5.45 -2.74 0.16
CA ILE A 15 4.49 -2.29 1.17
C ILE A 15 4.89 -0.90 1.65
N TYR A 16 3.90 -0.03 1.74
CA TYR A 16 4.00 1.35 2.18
C TYR A 16 2.95 1.60 3.27
N ILE A 17 3.20 2.57 4.14
CA ILE A 17 2.17 3.14 5.00
C ILE A 17 1.43 4.21 4.21
N ASN A 18 0.12 4.02 4.09
CA ASN A 18 -0.79 5.04 3.64
C ASN A 18 -1.10 5.97 4.82
N ASN A 19 -0.54 7.18 4.80
CA ASN A 19 -0.67 8.13 5.89
C ASN A 19 -2.11 8.68 6.05
N ALA A 20 -2.97 8.53 5.04
CA ALA A 20 -4.37 8.95 5.11
C ALA A 20 -5.20 8.07 6.07
N ASN A 21 -4.87 6.79 6.18
CA ASN A 21 -5.58 5.83 7.04
C ASN A 21 -4.67 5.10 8.06
N GLN A 22 -3.36 5.36 8.02
CA GLN A 22 -2.33 4.76 8.88
C GLN A 22 -2.24 3.23 8.74
N GLN A 23 -2.54 2.69 7.56
CA GLN A 23 -2.49 1.24 7.30
C GLN A 23 -1.35 0.88 6.33
N PRO A 24 -0.74 -0.30 6.52
CA PRO A 24 0.17 -0.84 5.53
C PRO A 24 -0.60 -1.33 4.30
N GLU A 25 -0.19 -0.88 3.13
CA GLU A 25 -0.83 -1.20 1.85
C GLU A 25 0.25 -1.46 0.78
N ARG A 26 -0.04 -2.37 -0.14
CA ARG A 26 0.84 -2.72 -1.25
C ARG A 26 0.68 -1.74 -2.40
N LEU A 27 1.78 -1.22 -2.91
CA LEU A 27 1.75 -0.42 -4.12
C LEU A 27 1.50 -1.28 -5.35
N VAL A 28 0.36 -1.07 -6.02
CA VAL A 28 -0.04 -1.84 -7.21
C VAL A 28 0.10 -1.04 -8.50
N HIS A 29 -0.03 0.29 -8.45
CA HIS A 29 0.14 1.13 -9.63
C HIS A 29 0.60 2.55 -9.25
N ILE A 30 1.34 3.19 -10.15
CA ILE A 30 1.72 4.60 -10.04
C ILE A 30 0.98 5.32 -11.15
N VAL A 31 0.04 6.19 -10.80
CA VAL A 31 -0.70 7.00 -11.75
C VAL A 31 0.03 8.34 -11.91
N PRO A 32 0.64 8.62 -13.08
CA PRO A 32 1.44 9.82 -13.26
C PRO A 32 0.64 11.09 -12.97
N CYS A 33 1.21 11.98 -12.17
CA CYS A 33 0.61 13.27 -11.78
C CYS A 33 -0.66 13.19 -10.91
N GLU A 34 -1.19 11.99 -10.62
CA GLU A 34 -2.40 11.81 -9.83
C GLU A 34 -2.10 11.19 -8.47
N GLY A 35 -1.22 10.18 -8.40
CA GLY A 35 -0.82 9.55 -7.15
C GLY A 35 -0.47 8.07 -7.30
N ALA A 36 -0.70 7.30 -6.24
CA ALA A 36 -0.45 5.86 -6.18
C ALA A 36 -1.75 5.10 -5.92
N TRP A 37 -1.92 3.96 -6.60
CA TRP A 37 -2.90 2.96 -6.15
C TRP A 37 -2.22 2.02 -5.17
N LEU A 38 -2.78 2.01 -3.97
CA LEU A 38 -2.39 1.15 -2.88
C LEU A 38 -3.51 0.14 -2.63
N GLU A 39 -3.15 -1.05 -2.18
CA GLU A 39 -4.06 -2.16 -1.97
C GLU A 39 -3.87 -2.73 -0.56
N THR A 40 -4.96 -2.92 0.17
CA THR A 40 -4.99 -3.60 1.47
C THR A 40 -4.73 -5.10 1.31
N TYR A 41 -4.49 -5.79 2.42
CA TYR A 41 -4.16 -7.23 2.42
C TYR A 41 -5.24 -8.12 1.75
N ASP A 42 -6.50 -7.67 1.74
CA ASP A 42 -7.65 -8.35 1.15
C ASP A 42 -7.99 -7.91 -0.29
N GLY A 43 -7.16 -7.07 -0.90
CA GLY A 43 -7.31 -6.68 -2.31
C GLY A 43 -8.18 -5.44 -2.55
N ILE A 44 -8.54 -4.68 -1.50
CA ILE A 44 -9.32 -3.45 -1.61
C ILE A 44 -8.38 -2.25 -1.79
N GLY A 45 -8.84 -1.19 -2.46
CA GLY A 45 -8.06 0.07 -2.60
C GLY A 45 -7.96 0.61 -4.02
N TYR A 46 -8.52 -0.10 -5.00
CA TYR A 46 -8.64 0.42 -6.38
C TYR A 46 -9.73 1.50 -6.48
N GLY A 47 -9.43 2.57 -7.22
CA GLY A 47 -10.40 3.59 -7.61
C GLY A 47 -9.93 5.01 -7.31
N ASP A 48 -9.47 5.25 -6.08
CA ASP A 48 -8.97 6.55 -5.64
C ASP A 48 -7.45 6.49 -5.40
N THR A 49 -6.72 7.43 -5.95
CA THR A 49 -5.26 7.50 -5.75
C THR A 49 -4.91 8.13 -4.40
N VAL A 50 -3.92 7.54 -3.72
CA VAL A 50 -3.27 8.13 -2.55
C VAL A 50 -2.24 9.15 -3.03
N ASN A 51 -2.25 10.35 -2.45
CA ASN A 51 -1.27 11.39 -2.80
C ASN A 51 0.15 10.89 -2.52
N PHE A 52 1.12 11.20 -3.38
CA PHE A 52 2.51 10.77 -3.18
C PHE A 52 3.13 11.25 -1.86
N GLU A 53 2.64 12.36 -1.31
CA GLU A 53 3.09 12.86 0.00
C GLU A 53 2.71 11.93 1.15
N ASP A 54 1.58 11.24 1.02
CA ASP A 54 1.01 10.31 2.00
C ASP A 54 1.48 8.86 1.82
N VAL A 55 2.35 8.58 0.84
CA VAL A 55 2.96 7.25 0.64
C VAL A 55 4.32 7.21 1.33
N HIS A 56 4.42 6.48 2.44
CA HIS A 56 5.63 6.36 3.26
C HIS A 56 6.14 4.93 3.26
N TYR A 57 7.47 4.73 3.29
CA TYR A 57 8.02 3.38 3.40
C TYR A 57 7.56 2.74 4.70
N ALA A 58 7.00 1.54 4.59
CA ALA A 58 6.73 0.70 5.75
C ALA A 58 8.06 0.23 6.36
N ASN A 59 8.10 0.16 7.68
CA ASN A 59 9.17 -0.47 8.43
C ASN A 59 9.01 -1.99 8.46
N ALA A 60 9.95 -2.70 9.08
CA ALA A 60 9.96 -4.18 9.07
C ALA A 60 8.75 -4.79 9.80
N ASP A 61 8.30 -4.18 10.90
CA ASP A 61 7.16 -4.65 11.69
C ASP A 61 5.87 -4.45 10.89
N GLU A 62 5.69 -3.29 10.27
CA GLU A 62 4.53 -2.98 9.42
C GLU A 62 4.44 -3.86 8.17
N VAL A 63 5.58 -4.22 7.59
CA VAL A 63 5.63 -5.19 6.48
C VAL A 63 5.21 -6.57 6.98
N GLN A 64 5.70 -6.98 8.15
CA GLN A 64 5.36 -8.27 8.74
C GLN A 64 3.86 -8.36 9.06
N ASP A 65 3.29 -7.33 9.67
CA ASP A 65 1.86 -7.23 9.97
C ASP A 65 1.00 -7.42 8.70
N TYR A 66 1.34 -6.72 7.61
CA TYR A 66 0.65 -6.89 6.33
C TYR A 66 0.72 -8.33 5.81
N LEU A 67 1.88 -8.99 5.92
CA LEU A 67 2.05 -10.36 5.43
C LEU A 67 1.27 -11.37 6.27
N GLU A 68 1.21 -11.18 7.59
CA GLU A 68 0.40 -12.00 8.50
C GLU A 68 -1.09 -11.85 8.22
N ASP A 69 -1.56 -10.62 7.94
CA ASP A 69 -2.94 -10.37 7.53
C ASP A 69 -3.29 -11.04 6.21
N VAL A 70 -2.40 -10.97 5.20
CA VAL A 70 -2.56 -11.69 3.92
C VAL A 70 -2.67 -13.19 4.15
N GLU A 71 -1.80 -13.77 4.98
CA GLU A 71 -1.81 -15.20 5.30
C GLU A 71 -3.10 -15.61 6.01
N SER A 72 -3.50 -14.85 7.03
CA SER A 72 -4.73 -15.07 7.80
C SER A 72 -5.98 -15.00 6.92
N TYR A 73 -6.08 -13.98 6.07
CA TYR A 73 -7.18 -13.82 5.12
C TYR A 73 -7.24 -14.96 4.10
N SER A 74 -6.10 -15.34 3.53
CA SER A 74 -5.99 -16.43 2.56
C SER A 74 -6.41 -17.77 3.20
N ASN A 75 -5.92 -18.07 4.41
CA ASN A 75 -6.31 -19.28 5.14
C ASN A 75 -7.79 -19.30 5.51
N SER A 76 -8.38 -18.15 5.90
CA SER A 76 -9.81 -18.03 6.16
C SER A 76 -10.66 -18.30 4.92
N THR A 77 -10.19 -17.87 3.76
CA THR A 77 -10.88 -18.08 2.48
C THR A 77 -10.85 -19.55 2.06
N LEU A 78 -9.75 -20.27 2.35
CA LEU A 78 -9.59 -21.69 2.02
C LEU A 78 -10.34 -22.67 2.95
N ILE A 79 -10.74 -22.23 4.14
CA ILE A 79 -11.46 -23.07 5.13
C ILE A 79 -12.99 -22.96 4.98
N LYS A 80 -13.49 -22.07 4.10
CA LYS A 80 -14.93 -21.81 3.92
C LYS A 80 -15.64 -22.69 2.89
N ASP A 81 -14.97 -23.72 2.35
CA ASP A 81 -15.55 -24.73 1.45
C ASP A 81 -15.69 -26.11 2.13
#